data_AF-A0A9D7NI28-F1
#
_entry.id   AF-A0A9D7NI28-F1
#
_cell.length_a   1.000
_cell.length_b   1.000
_cell.length_c   1.000
_cell.angle_alpha   90.00
_cell.angle_beta   90.00
_cell.angle_gamma   90.00
#
_symmetry.space_group_name_H-M   'P 1'
#
loop_
_entity.id
_entity.type
_entity.pdbx_description
1 polymer ?
#
loop_
_entity_poly.entity_id
_entity_poly.type
_entity_poly.pdbx_seq_one_letter_code
_entity_poly.pdbx_strand_id
1 'polypeptide(L)'
;MYRNVNLPELEEINNPEQLLAGNFDLSFVLVYLLPLLVIVLGFNALSQDREEGILSLLKVQGLTPKQLLFTRVGLQFGLLWGLSILICSIGFAVVGADWAHWPAWVLGCGAWLILWAGLVAWVNTWGRSSAFNATVLAGFWIVLLILLPALTNFWVDRTYPVLPRSEFMATARDISSQEWDRPVAAILADFQKTQPDLYAKIPQPLRDTQAIKVFMYNENSIAKVEQLGAPLMRTGTQRLGLENRLKYLNPAYAFNAILTTSAGTELSNFIDWQNATKETLKQNRELVTQIGLAGKTFKKAEFERLPTFKAPPLKAQVGGNLLCLGILAGLLWLLVWWSAQRNAAEV
;
A
#
# COMPACT_ATOMS: atom_id res chain seq x y z
N MET A 1 17.05 0.27 21.51
CA MET A 1 17.17 -0.50 20.25
C MET A 1 18.45 -0.17 19.48
N TYR A 2 19.03 1.03 19.62
CA TYR A 2 20.11 1.49 18.74
C TYR A 2 21.52 0.88 18.91
N ARG A 3 21.76 -0.03 19.87
CA ARG A 3 23.06 -0.74 19.98
C ARG A 3 23.01 -2.26 20.12
N ASN A 4 21.87 -2.84 20.51
CA ASN A 4 21.72 -4.30 20.64
C ASN A 4 20.82 -4.92 19.54
N VAL A 5 20.33 -4.09 18.62
CA VAL A 5 19.84 -4.57 17.33
C VAL A 5 20.90 -4.13 16.34
N ASN A 6 21.65 -5.07 15.80
CA ASN A 6 22.42 -4.85 14.59
C ASN A 6 21.44 -4.35 13.51
N LEU A 7 21.28 -3.03 13.41
CA LEU A 7 20.63 -2.39 12.27
C LEU A 7 21.31 -2.74 10.92
N PRO A 8 22.61 -3.15 10.85
CA PRO A 8 23.16 -3.74 9.64
C PRO A 8 22.54 -5.10 9.28
N GLU A 9 22.07 -5.91 10.24
CA GLU A 9 21.45 -7.21 9.94
C GLU A 9 19.98 -7.09 9.51
N LEU A 10 19.40 -5.88 9.56
CA LEU A 10 18.15 -5.53 8.90
C LEU A 10 18.38 -4.76 7.59
N GLU A 11 19.63 -4.69 7.08
CA GLU A 11 19.86 -4.51 5.64
C GLU A 11 19.46 -5.82 4.96
N GLU A 12 18.16 -5.98 4.76
CA GLU A 12 17.72 -6.75 3.61
C GLU A 12 18.29 -6.00 2.40
N ILE A 13 19.35 -6.56 1.79
CA ILE A 13 19.96 -6.06 0.55
C ILE A 13 18.93 -6.27 -0.56
N ASN A 14 17.92 -5.40 -0.59
CA ASN A 14 16.95 -5.34 -1.64
C ASN A 14 17.46 -4.35 -2.67
N ASN A 15 17.53 -4.78 -3.92
CA ASN A 15 17.91 -3.89 -5.01
C ASN A 15 16.88 -2.74 -5.06
N PRO A 16 17.28 -1.48 -4.84
CA PRO A 16 16.36 -0.36 -4.86
C PRO A 16 15.63 -0.21 -6.21
N GLU A 17 16.25 -0.65 -7.31
CA GLU A 17 15.61 -0.72 -8.62
C GLU A 17 14.52 -1.80 -8.69
N GLN A 18 14.71 -2.94 -8.00
CA GLN A 18 13.71 -4.01 -7.93
C GLN A 18 12.49 -3.60 -7.10
N LEU A 19 12.69 -2.83 -6.01
CA LEU A 19 11.60 -2.26 -5.23
C LEU A 19 10.83 -1.17 -6.00
N LEU A 20 11.53 -0.38 -6.82
CA LEU A 20 10.91 0.62 -7.70
C LEU A 20 10.12 -0.01 -8.86
N ALA A 21 10.58 -1.15 -9.40
CA ALA A 21 9.86 -1.91 -10.44
C ALA A 21 8.59 -2.60 -9.91
N GLY A 22 8.49 -2.80 -8.60
CA GLY A 22 7.38 -3.50 -7.95
C GLY A 22 7.54 -5.03 -7.98
N ASN A 23 6.87 -5.71 -7.04
CA ASN A 23 6.84 -7.18 -7.02
C ASN A 23 5.84 -7.71 -8.05
N PHE A 24 6.22 -8.77 -8.78
CA PHE A 24 5.29 -9.50 -9.65
C PHE A 24 4.41 -10.42 -8.79
N ASP A 25 3.30 -9.87 -8.28
CA ASP A 25 2.33 -10.57 -7.44
C ASP A 25 0.93 -10.65 -8.08
N LEU A 26 -0.03 -11.28 -7.40
CA LEU A 26 -1.40 -11.39 -7.90
C LEU A 26 -2.05 -10.00 -8.06
N SER A 27 -1.73 -9.05 -7.18
CA SER A 27 -2.21 -7.67 -7.25
C SER A 27 -1.75 -7.01 -8.56
N PHE A 28 -0.50 -7.19 -8.95
CA PHE A 28 0.04 -6.71 -10.23
C PHE A 28 -0.73 -7.29 -11.42
N VAL A 29 -0.99 -8.60 -11.42
CA VAL A 29 -1.76 -9.27 -12.48
C VAL A 29 -3.17 -8.68 -12.59
N LEU A 30 -3.86 -8.49 -11.47
CA LEU A 30 -5.23 -7.96 -11.44
C LEU A 30 -5.29 -6.46 -11.78
N VAL A 31 -4.33 -5.66 -11.34
CA VAL A 31 -4.33 -4.20 -11.54
C VAL A 31 -3.90 -3.86 -12.97
N TYR A 32 -2.86 -4.50 -13.51
CA TYR A 32 -2.26 -4.11 -14.80
C TYR A 32 -2.63 -5.01 -15.97
N LEU A 33 -2.61 -6.34 -15.79
CA LEU A 33 -2.81 -7.30 -16.89
C LEU A 33 -4.28 -7.58 -17.17
N LEU A 34 -5.12 -7.66 -16.13
CA LEU A 34 -6.54 -7.90 -16.29
C LEU A 34 -7.23 -6.84 -17.17
N PRO A 35 -6.95 -5.52 -17.01
CA PRO A 35 -7.43 -4.50 -17.95
C PRO A 35 -7.01 -4.73 -19.40
N LEU A 36 -5.76 -5.13 -19.65
CA LEU A 36 -5.29 -5.41 -21.01
C LEU A 36 -6.07 -6.57 -21.62
N LEU A 37 -6.37 -7.60 -20.83
CA LEU A 37 -7.16 -8.72 -21.29
C LEU A 37 -8.60 -8.30 -21.65
N VAL A 38 -9.22 -7.44 -20.84
CA VAL A 38 -10.53 -6.83 -21.16
C VAL A 38 -10.47 -6.05 -22.48
N ILE A 39 -9.42 -5.24 -22.67
CA ILE A 39 -9.22 -4.45 -23.89
C ILE A 39 -9.05 -5.36 -25.11
N VAL A 40 -8.14 -6.34 -25.06
CA VAL A 40 -7.84 -7.23 -26.19
C VAL A 40 -9.06 -8.04 -26.60
N LEU A 41 -9.89 -8.47 -25.66
CA LEU A 41 -11.10 -9.21 -25.98
C LEU A 41 -12.23 -8.33 -26.53
N GLY A 42 -12.27 -7.05 -26.15
CA GLY A 42 -13.43 -6.19 -26.41
C GLY A 42 -13.23 -4.99 -27.34
N PHE A 43 -11.98 -4.63 -27.70
CA PHE A 43 -11.71 -3.42 -28.49
C PHE A 43 -12.44 -3.40 -29.84
N ASN A 44 -12.67 -4.57 -30.43
CA ASN A 44 -13.32 -4.75 -31.72
C ASN A 44 -14.77 -5.24 -31.62
N ALA A 45 -15.39 -5.18 -30.43
CA ALA A 45 -16.69 -5.78 -30.14
C ALA A 45 -17.81 -5.38 -31.13
N LEU A 46 -17.75 -4.18 -31.72
CA LEU A 46 -18.63 -3.77 -32.83
C LEU A 46 -17.91 -3.41 -34.12
N SER A 47 -16.64 -2.98 -34.05
CA SER A 47 -15.93 -2.46 -35.21
C SER A 47 -15.56 -3.55 -36.21
N GLN A 48 -15.27 -4.77 -35.76
CA GLN A 48 -14.95 -5.88 -36.66
C GLN A 48 -16.13 -6.19 -37.58
N ASP A 49 -17.32 -6.42 -37.04
CA ASP A 49 -18.53 -6.68 -37.83
C ASP A 49 -18.87 -5.51 -38.77
N ARG A 50 -18.53 -4.28 -38.38
CA ARG A 50 -18.74 -3.10 -39.23
C ARG A 50 -17.78 -3.10 -40.42
N GLU A 51 -16.50 -3.36 -40.16
CA GLU A 51 -15.43 -3.40 -41.17
C GLU A 51 -15.65 -4.54 -42.17
N GLU A 52 -16.16 -5.68 -41.70
CA GLU A 52 -16.48 -6.86 -42.52
C GLU A 52 -17.88 -6.77 -43.18
N GLY A 53 -18.67 -5.73 -42.91
CA GLY A 53 -20.02 -5.55 -43.45
C GLY A 53 -21.11 -6.43 -42.81
N ILE A 54 -20.74 -7.36 -41.93
CA ILE A 54 -21.63 -8.27 -41.19
C ILE A 54 -22.67 -7.51 -40.36
N LEU A 55 -22.33 -6.33 -39.84
CA LEU A 55 -23.22 -5.54 -39.00
C LEU A 55 -24.52 -5.15 -39.73
N SER A 56 -24.47 -4.96 -41.05
CA SER A 56 -25.67 -4.70 -41.86
C SER A 56 -26.60 -5.91 -41.94
N LEU A 57 -26.03 -7.11 -42.08
CA LEU A 57 -26.76 -8.37 -42.11
C LEU A 57 -27.43 -8.66 -40.76
N LEU A 58 -26.73 -8.42 -39.64
CA LEU A 58 -27.28 -8.61 -38.30
C LEU A 58 -28.46 -7.67 -38.00
N LYS A 59 -28.42 -6.43 -38.52
CA LYS A 59 -29.54 -5.49 -38.41
C LYS A 59 -30.79 -5.98 -39.14
N VAL A 60 -30.64 -6.58 -40.32
CA VAL A 60 -31.76 -7.17 -41.08
C VAL A 60 -32.40 -8.33 -40.31
N GLN A 61 -31.62 -9.06 -39.51
CA GLN A 61 -32.12 -10.12 -38.63
C GLN A 61 -32.80 -9.58 -37.34
N GLY A 62 -32.96 -8.26 -37.19
CA GLY A 62 -33.63 -7.63 -36.06
C GLY A 62 -32.74 -7.35 -34.85
N LEU A 63 -31.42 -7.58 -34.95
CA LEU A 63 -30.48 -7.28 -33.87
C LEU A 63 -30.03 -5.83 -33.91
N THR A 64 -30.13 -5.15 -32.76
CA THR A 64 -29.63 -3.78 -32.62
C THR A 64 -28.13 -3.78 -32.28
N PRO A 65 -27.34 -2.78 -32.75
CA PRO A 65 -25.94 -2.64 -32.36
C PRO A 65 -25.74 -2.56 -30.84
N LYS A 66 -26.72 -1.97 -30.14
CA LYS A 66 -26.75 -1.93 -28.68
C LYS A 66 -26.84 -3.33 -28.08
N GLN A 67 -27.80 -4.15 -28.49
CA GLN A 67 -27.92 -5.52 -27.99
C GLN A 67 -26.63 -6.32 -28.24
N LEU A 68 -26.03 -6.19 -29.43
CA LEU A 68 -24.78 -6.86 -29.78
C LEU A 68 -23.64 -6.45 -28.84
N LEU A 69 -23.47 -5.14 -28.61
CA LEU A 69 -22.43 -4.61 -27.74
C LEU A 69 -22.57 -5.11 -26.30
N PHE A 70 -23.76 -4.93 -25.71
CA PHE A 70 -24.01 -5.30 -24.32
C PHE A 70 -23.89 -6.81 -24.11
N THR A 71 -24.32 -7.63 -25.10
CA THR A 71 -24.18 -9.09 -25.03
C THR A 71 -22.71 -9.50 -25.07
N ARG A 72 -21.93 -8.98 -26.03
CA ARG A 72 -20.51 -9.34 -26.18
C ARG A 72 -19.68 -8.89 -24.98
N VAL A 73 -19.83 -7.64 -24.56
CA VAL A 73 -19.12 -7.09 -23.39
C VAL A 73 -19.57 -7.78 -22.10
N GLY A 74 -20.86 -8.11 -21.97
CA GLY A 74 -21.40 -8.85 -20.82
C GLY A 74 -20.84 -10.27 -20.71
N LEU A 75 -20.74 -11.00 -21.82
CA LEU A 75 -20.13 -12.34 -21.85
C LEU A 75 -18.65 -12.30 -21.49
N GLN A 76 -17.90 -11.34 -22.03
CA GLN A 76 -16.49 -11.13 -21.70
C GLN A 76 -16.31 -10.80 -20.22
N PHE A 77 -17.12 -9.89 -19.68
CA PHE A 77 -17.14 -9.57 -18.26
C PHE A 77 -17.40 -10.81 -17.40
N GLY A 78 -18.45 -11.58 -17.70
CA GLY A 78 -18.82 -12.77 -16.95
C GLY A 78 -17.70 -13.83 -16.94
N LEU A 79 -17.06 -14.06 -18.09
CA LEU A 79 -15.93 -14.97 -18.22
C LEU A 79 -14.74 -14.53 -17.35
N LEU A 80 -14.32 -13.27 -17.47
CA LEU A 80 -13.16 -12.74 -16.76
C LEU A 80 -13.42 -12.61 -15.26
N TRP A 81 -14.64 -12.25 -14.86
CA TRP A 81 -15.02 -12.18 -13.47
C TRP A 81 -15.09 -13.57 -12.83
N GLY A 82 -15.66 -14.55 -13.53
CA GLY A 82 -15.65 -15.95 -13.10
C GLY A 82 -14.23 -16.51 -12.94
N LEU A 83 -13.34 -16.22 -13.89
CA LEU A 83 -11.93 -16.59 -13.80
C LEU A 83 -11.23 -15.90 -12.61
N SER A 84 -11.51 -14.62 -12.39
CA SER A 84 -10.97 -13.86 -11.26
C SER A 84 -11.41 -14.46 -9.92
N ILE A 85 -12.70 -14.81 -9.79
CA ILE A 85 -13.25 -15.49 -8.60
C ILE A 85 -12.54 -16.82 -8.36
N LEU A 86 -12.35 -17.63 -9.42
CA LEU A 86 -11.69 -18.92 -9.32
C LEU A 86 -10.25 -18.77 -8.81
N ILE A 87 -9.45 -17.91 -9.47
CA ILE A 87 -8.04 -17.68 -9.11
C ILE A 87 -7.93 -17.14 -7.68
N CYS A 88 -8.76 -16.16 -7.31
CA CYS A 88 -8.75 -15.60 -5.96
C CYS A 88 -9.12 -16.66 -4.92
N SER A 89 -10.14 -17.49 -5.18
CA SER A 89 -10.59 -18.52 -4.25
C SER A 89 -9.52 -19.60 -4.03
N ILE A 90 -8.81 -20.00 -5.09
CA ILE A 90 -7.65 -20.90 -4.99
C ILE A 90 -6.55 -20.25 -4.15
N GLY A 91 -6.22 -18.97 -4.42
CA GLY A 91 -5.23 -18.24 -3.64
C GLY A 91 -5.55 -18.19 -2.14
N PHE A 92 -6.80 -17.85 -1.79
CA PHE A 92 -7.27 -17.84 -0.39
C PHE A 92 -7.16 -19.22 0.26
N ALA A 93 -7.56 -20.28 -0.43
CA ALA A 93 -7.49 -21.64 0.08
C ALA A 93 -6.04 -22.11 0.29
N VAL A 94 -5.13 -21.82 -0.64
CA VAL A 94 -3.72 -22.24 -0.57
C VAL A 94 -2.96 -21.51 0.53
N VAL A 95 -3.21 -20.21 0.70
CA VAL A 95 -2.52 -19.39 1.72
C VAL A 95 -3.12 -19.58 3.11
N GLY A 96 -4.33 -20.16 3.21
CA GLY A 96 -5.05 -20.26 4.48
C GLY A 96 -5.54 -18.89 4.99
N ALA A 97 -5.90 -18.00 4.06
CA ALA A 97 -6.35 -16.66 4.38
C ALA A 97 -7.75 -16.66 5.01
N ASP A 98 -8.06 -15.63 5.80
CA ASP A 98 -9.39 -15.46 6.39
C ASP A 98 -10.43 -15.15 5.30
N TRP A 99 -11.42 -16.03 5.16
CA TRP A 99 -12.53 -15.89 4.21
C TRP A 99 -13.41 -14.67 4.48
N ALA A 100 -13.34 -14.05 5.66
CA ALA A 100 -14.01 -12.77 5.93
C ALA A 100 -13.58 -11.65 4.97
N HIS A 101 -12.36 -11.71 4.41
CA HIS A 101 -11.85 -10.72 3.48
C HIS A 101 -12.08 -11.07 1.99
N TRP A 102 -12.54 -12.29 1.70
CA TRP A 102 -12.79 -12.76 0.33
C TRP A 102 -13.85 -11.93 -0.43
N PRO A 103 -14.99 -11.51 0.18
CA PRO A 103 -15.98 -10.71 -0.53
C PRO A 103 -15.43 -9.38 -1.05
N ALA A 104 -14.53 -8.75 -0.30
CA ALA A 104 -13.89 -7.51 -0.71
C ALA A 104 -13.06 -7.67 -1.99
N TRP A 105 -12.32 -8.78 -2.11
CA TRP A 105 -11.56 -9.12 -3.31
C TRP A 105 -12.47 -9.35 -4.52
N VAL A 106 -13.53 -10.15 -4.35
CA VAL A 106 -14.46 -10.47 -5.44
C VAL A 106 -15.23 -9.25 -5.92
N LEU A 107 -15.72 -8.43 -4.99
CA LEU A 107 -16.42 -7.18 -5.31
C LEU A 107 -15.47 -6.15 -5.92
N GLY A 108 -14.23 -6.06 -5.42
CA GLY A 108 -13.19 -5.20 -5.99
C GLY A 108 -12.87 -5.56 -7.43
N CYS A 109 -12.62 -6.86 -7.69
CA CYS A 109 -12.36 -7.35 -9.05
C CYS A 109 -13.56 -7.11 -9.97
N GLY A 110 -14.78 -7.34 -9.48
CA GLY A 110 -16.00 -7.06 -10.23
C GLY A 110 -16.13 -5.59 -10.59
N ALA A 111 -15.98 -4.68 -9.62
CA ALA A 111 -16.06 -3.24 -9.86
C ALA A 111 -14.98 -2.75 -10.85
N TRP A 112 -13.76 -3.26 -10.71
CA TRP A 112 -12.65 -2.96 -11.62
C TRP A 112 -12.92 -3.44 -13.05
N LEU A 113 -13.42 -4.66 -13.20
CA LEU A 113 -13.82 -5.22 -14.50
C LEU A 113 -15.00 -4.46 -15.12
N ILE A 114 -16.02 -4.09 -14.34
CA ILE A 114 -17.16 -3.29 -14.82
C ILE A 114 -16.68 -1.93 -15.35
N LEU A 115 -15.71 -1.31 -14.70
CA LEU A 115 -15.12 -0.04 -15.14
C LEU A 115 -14.42 -0.21 -16.50
N TRP A 116 -13.56 -1.21 -16.67
CA TRP A 116 -12.88 -1.45 -17.94
C TRP A 116 -13.81 -1.91 -19.06
N ALA A 117 -14.79 -2.77 -18.74
CA ALA A 117 -15.84 -3.17 -19.67
C ALA A 117 -16.67 -1.96 -20.13
N GLY A 118 -16.94 -1.02 -19.21
CA GLY A 118 -17.58 0.25 -19.53
C GLY A 118 -16.74 1.12 -20.47
N LEU A 119 -15.42 1.19 -20.27
CA LEU A 119 -14.51 1.95 -21.16
C LEU A 119 -14.50 1.34 -22.56
N VAL A 120 -14.37 0.01 -22.64
CA VAL A 120 -14.43 -0.74 -23.90
C VAL A 120 -15.76 -0.50 -24.62
N ALA A 121 -16.89 -0.61 -23.90
CA ALA A 121 -18.20 -0.35 -24.48
C ALA A 121 -18.32 1.09 -24.96
N TRP A 122 -17.88 2.07 -24.17
CA TRP A 122 -17.96 3.49 -24.51
C TRP A 122 -17.13 3.85 -25.75
N VAL A 123 -15.92 3.31 -25.89
CA VAL A 123 -15.12 3.55 -27.10
C VAL A 123 -15.78 2.89 -28.32
N ASN A 124 -16.34 1.68 -28.16
CA ASN A 124 -17.05 1.00 -29.25
C ASN A 124 -18.31 1.74 -29.71
N THR A 125 -18.98 2.50 -28.83
CA THR A 125 -20.15 3.28 -29.26
C THR A 125 -19.78 4.33 -30.30
N TRP A 126 -18.56 4.88 -30.29
CA TRP A 126 -18.15 5.95 -31.22
C TRP A 126 -18.10 5.56 -32.70
N GLY A 127 -18.24 4.28 -33.01
CA GLY A 127 -18.40 3.84 -34.38
C GLY A 127 -17.12 3.86 -35.23
N ARG A 128 -15.94 3.98 -34.59
CA ARG A 128 -14.63 4.02 -35.26
C ARG A 128 -14.10 2.62 -35.60
N SER A 129 -12.92 2.57 -36.22
CA SER A 129 -12.24 1.34 -36.62
C SER A 129 -11.68 0.56 -35.43
N SER A 130 -11.44 -0.73 -35.63
CA SER A 130 -10.84 -1.62 -34.63
C SER A 130 -9.47 -1.11 -34.19
N ALA A 131 -8.64 -0.66 -35.14
CA ALA A 131 -7.34 -0.07 -34.84
C ALA A 131 -7.47 1.20 -33.98
N PHE A 132 -8.41 2.09 -34.30
CA PHE A 132 -8.65 3.30 -33.51
C PHE A 132 -9.08 2.98 -32.08
N ASN A 133 -10.02 2.04 -31.91
CA ASN A 133 -10.50 1.63 -30.60
C ASN A 133 -9.36 1.07 -29.73
N ALA A 134 -8.53 0.19 -30.31
CA ALA A 134 -7.37 -0.37 -29.62
C ALA A 134 -6.39 0.72 -29.16
N THR A 135 -6.07 1.69 -30.03
CA THR A 135 -5.17 2.79 -29.69
C THR A 135 -5.72 3.67 -28.57
N VAL A 136 -7.01 4.02 -28.62
CA VAL A 136 -7.65 4.85 -27.58
C VAL A 136 -7.70 4.12 -26.23
N LEU A 137 -8.08 2.84 -26.24
CA LEU A 137 -8.14 2.03 -25.01
C LEU A 137 -6.75 1.81 -24.41
N ALA A 138 -5.72 1.58 -25.23
CA ALA A 138 -4.33 1.56 -24.78
C ALA A 138 -3.91 2.92 -24.20
N GLY A 139 -4.36 4.04 -24.78
CA GLY A 139 -4.17 5.37 -24.23
C GLY A 139 -4.79 5.54 -22.84
N PHE A 140 -6.04 5.10 -22.65
CA PHE A 140 -6.66 5.09 -21.32
C PHE A 140 -5.91 4.21 -20.32
N TRP A 141 -5.43 3.04 -20.76
CA TRP A 141 -4.58 2.17 -19.96
C TRP A 141 -3.32 2.88 -19.47
N ILE A 142 -2.57 3.52 -20.37
CA ILE A 142 -1.35 4.29 -20.02
C ILE A 142 -1.70 5.44 -19.07
N VAL A 143 -2.75 6.20 -19.36
CA VAL A 143 -3.10 7.37 -18.55
C VAL A 143 -3.51 6.96 -17.14
N LEU A 144 -4.39 5.97 -16.99
CA LEU A 144 -4.92 5.57 -15.68
C LEU A 144 -3.92 4.77 -14.85
N LEU A 145 -3.08 3.93 -15.47
CA LEU A 145 -2.19 3.00 -14.76
C LEU A 145 -0.73 3.45 -14.69
N ILE A 146 -0.31 4.41 -15.50
CA ILE A 146 1.09 4.88 -15.49
C ILE A 146 1.14 6.38 -15.21
N LEU A 147 0.51 7.20 -16.06
CA LEU A 147 0.67 8.65 -15.99
C LEU A 147 0.04 9.24 -14.72
N LEU A 148 -1.20 8.84 -14.40
CA LEU A 148 -1.93 9.36 -13.23
C LEU A 148 -1.26 8.95 -11.90
N PRO A 149 -0.83 7.69 -11.70
CA PRO A 149 0.06 7.30 -10.60
C PRO A 149 1.34 8.14 -10.51
N ALA A 150 2.06 8.28 -11.62
CA ALA A 150 3.34 9.00 -11.64
C ALA A 150 3.16 10.48 -11.26
N LEU A 151 2.12 11.13 -11.77
CA LEU A 151 1.75 12.49 -11.39
C LEU A 151 1.40 12.56 -9.89
N THR A 152 0.60 11.62 -9.39
CA THR A 152 0.24 11.58 -7.96
C THR A 152 1.49 11.47 -7.08
N ASN A 153 2.40 10.55 -7.39
CA ASN A 153 3.67 10.40 -6.68
C ASN A 153 4.53 11.67 -6.76
N PHE A 154 4.67 12.26 -7.95
CA PHE A 154 5.40 13.51 -8.13
C PHE A 154 4.85 14.65 -7.27
N TRP A 155 3.53 14.80 -7.22
CA TRP A 155 2.86 15.82 -6.38
C TRP A 155 3.08 15.56 -4.89
N VAL A 156 3.00 14.30 -4.46
CA VAL A 156 3.24 13.90 -3.07
C VAL A 156 4.69 14.16 -2.67
N ASP A 157 5.66 13.75 -3.50
CA ASP A 157 7.10 13.95 -3.27
C ASP A 157 7.47 15.44 -3.19
N ARG A 158 6.86 16.26 -4.04
CA ARG A 158 7.08 17.72 -4.02
C ARG A 158 6.49 18.39 -2.78
N THR A 159 5.37 17.88 -2.26
CA THR A 159 4.68 18.46 -1.09
C THR A 159 5.33 18.02 0.23
N TYR A 160 5.72 16.75 0.32
CA TYR A 160 6.31 16.14 1.51
C TYR A 160 7.61 15.41 1.12
N PRO A 161 8.73 16.14 0.99
CA PRO A 161 10.02 15.56 0.64
C PRO A 161 10.48 14.59 1.74
N VAL A 162 10.95 13.42 1.33
CA VAL A 162 11.42 12.37 2.25
C VAL A 162 12.94 12.40 2.30
N LEU A 163 13.49 12.42 3.52
CA LEU A 163 14.93 12.26 3.73
C LEU A 163 15.35 10.87 3.25
N PRO A 164 16.39 10.74 2.41
CA PRO A 164 16.91 9.45 2.00
C PRO A 164 17.21 8.57 3.22
N ARG A 165 16.77 7.31 3.20
CA ARG A 165 17.00 6.38 4.32
C ARG A 165 18.50 6.22 4.62
N SER A 166 19.35 6.24 3.60
CA SER A 166 20.81 6.19 3.73
C SER A 166 21.36 7.37 4.55
N GLU A 167 20.88 8.58 4.28
CA GLU A 167 21.28 9.80 4.99
C GLU A 167 20.81 9.78 6.45
N PHE A 168 19.57 9.33 6.68
CA PHE A 168 19.06 9.14 8.05
C PHE A 168 19.92 8.13 8.84
N MET A 169 20.25 6.98 8.23
CA MET A 169 21.03 5.94 8.88
C MET A 169 22.49 6.36 9.11
N ALA A 170 23.10 7.08 8.15
CA ALA A 170 24.43 7.65 8.32
C ALA A 170 24.44 8.64 9.49
N THR A 171 23.48 9.56 9.54
CA THR A 171 23.36 10.54 10.63
C THR A 171 23.10 9.87 11.97
N ALA A 172 22.23 8.85 12.02
CA ALA A 172 21.96 8.09 13.25
C ALA A 172 23.21 7.33 13.74
N ARG A 173 24.02 6.80 12.83
CA ARG A 173 25.30 6.16 13.14
C ARG A 173 26.32 7.17 13.67
N ASP A 174 26.41 8.35 13.05
CA ASP A 174 27.30 9.43 13.49
C ASP A 174 26.93 9.93 14.88
N ILE A 175 25.63 10.10 15.18
CA ILE A 175 25.15 10.43 16.53
C ILE A 175 25.64 9.38 17.55
N SER A 176 25.48 8.11 17.21
CA SER A 176 25.92 7.00 18.08
C SER A 176 27.43 7.02 18.29
N SER A 177 28.23 7.21 17.23
CA SER A 177 29.69 7.29 17.34
C SER A 177 30.13 8.49 18.19
N GLN A 178 29.60 9.68 17.90
CA GLN A 178 29.96 10.91 18.61
C GLN A 178 29.60 10.85 20.10
N GLU A 179 28.47 10.23 20.44
CA GLU A 179 28.05 10.09 21.85
C GLU A 179 29.02 9.20 22.65
N TRP A 180 29.79 8.31 22.00
CA TRP A 180 30.70 7.37 22.64
C TRP A 180 32.01 8.07 23.04
N ASP A 181 32.42 9.07 22.26
CA ASP A 181 33.63 9.84 22.48
C ASP A 181 33.45 10.96 23.53
N ARG A 182 32.22 11.19 24.00
CA ARG A 182 31.92 12.25 24.98
C ARG A 182 32.41 11.90 26.39
N PRO A 183 32.87 12.90 27.18
CA PRO A 183 33.17 12.70 28.59
C PRO A 183 31.94 12.18 29.36
N VAL A 184 32.15 11.20 30.24
CA VAL A 184 31.08 10.58 31.05
C VAL A 184 30.29 11.62 31.84
N ALA A 185 30.94 12.67 32.35
CA ALA A 185 30.27 13.76 33.07
C ALA A 185 29.23 14.49 32.20
N ALA A 186 29.52 14.68 30.91
CA ALA A 186 28.60 15.31 29.98
C ALA A 186 27.41 14.39 29.63
N ILE A 187 27.66 13.09 29.46
CA ILE A 187 26.62 12.08 29.23
C ILE A 187 25.68 12.01 30.45
N LEU A 188 26.25 12.03 31.66
CA LEU A 188 25.50 12.01 32.92
C LEU A 188 24.61 13.24 33.07
N ALA A 189 25.14 14.44 32.78
CA ALA A 189 24.37 15.68 32.85
C ALA A 189 23.18 15.68 31.87
N ASP A 190 23.41 15.24 30.62
CA ASP A 190 22.33 15.10 29.64
C ASP A 190 21.32 14.04 30.06
N PHE A 191 21.78 12.91 30.60
CA PHE A 191 20.91 11.83 31.06
C PHE A 191 20.01 12.28 32.22
N GLN A 192 20.56 13.00 33.21
CA GLN A 192 19.78 13.59 34.31
C GLN A 192 18.69 14.54 33.81
N LYS A 193 19.00 15.34 32.79
CA LYS A 193 18.06 16.31 32.22
C LYS A 193 16.97 15.63 31.39
N THR A 194 17.34 14.63 30.60
CA THR A 194 16.45 14.04 29.59
C THR A 194 15.64 12.86 30.14
N GLN A 195 16.15 12.18 31.16
CA GLN A 195 15.57 10.97 31.76
C GLN A 195 15.56 11.01 33.30
N PRO A 196 14.93 12.02 33.93
CA PRO A 196 14.97 12.20 35.38
C PRO A 196 14.40 11.00 36.15
N ASP A 197 13.34 10.37 35.62
CA ASP A 197 12.67 9.22 36.24
C ASP A 197 13.55 7.96 36.27
N LEU A 198 14.36 7.75 35.22
CA LEU A 198 15.31 6.65 35.17
C LEU A 198 16.53 6.92 36.05
N TYR A 199 16.99 8.17 36.08
CA TYR A 199 18.11 8.59 36.94
C TYR A 199 17.80 8.38 38.43
N ALA A 200 16.58 8.72 38.87
CA ALA A 200 16.14 8.51 40.25
C ALA A 200 16.17 7.04 40.70
N LYS A 201 16.13 6.08 39.77
CA LYS A 201 16.16 4.64 40.06
C LYS A 201 17.59 4.07 40.14
N ILE A 202 18.61 4.85 39.83
CA ILE A 202 20.00 4.42 39.93
C ILE A 202 20.47 4.53 41.39
N PRO A 203 20.99 3.46 42.01
CA PRO A 203 21.52 3.51 43.38
C PRO A 203 22.62 4.56 43.52
N GLN A 204 22.51 5.39 44.56
CA GLN A 204 23.51 6.42 44.89
C GLN A 204 24.41 5.97 46.05
N PRO A 205 25.71 6.31 46.05
CA PRO A 205 26.42 7.09 45.03
C PRO A 205 26.61 6.30 43.72
N LEU A 206 26.60 7.01 42.59
CA LEU A 206 26.76 6.43 41.26
C LEU A 206 28.04 5.56 41.20
N ARG A 207 27.88 4.26 40.96
CA ARG A 207 29.01 3.35 40.78
C ARG A 207 29.64 3.57 39.41
N ASP A 208 30.95 3.86 39.37
CA ASP A 208 31.68 4.03 38.10
C ASP A 208 31.94 2.66 37.44
N THR A 209 30.91 2.11 36.79
CA THR A 209 30.97 0.82 36.09
C THR A 209 30.74 0.99 34.60
N GLN A 210 31.38 0.15 33.80
CA GLN A 210 31.20 0.12 32.35
C GLN A 210 29.72 -0.10 31.97
N ALA A 211 28.99 -0.88 32.75
CA ALA A 211 27.57 -1.14 32.53
C ALA A 211 26.70 0.13 32.64
N ILE A 212 26.90 0.94 33.68
CA ILE A 212 26.16 2.20 33.87
C ILE A 212 26.54 3.22 32.77
N LYS A 213 27.81 3.27 32.36
CA LYS A 213 28.27 4.11 31.23
C LYS A 213 27.58 3.74 29.92
N VAL A 214 27.63 2.46 29.55
CA VAL A 214 27.00 1.94 28.32
C VAL A 214 25.49 2.18 28.35
N PHE A 215 24.86 2.04 29.52
CA PHE A 215 23.44 2.30 29.70
C PHE A 215 23.08 3.77 29.42
N MET A 216 23.71 4.73 30.11
CA MET A 216 23.42 6.16 29.91
C MET A 216 23.70 6.61 28.47
N TYR A 217 24.79 6.12 27.89
CA TYR A 217 25.14 6.33 26.47
C TYR A 217 24.02 5.84 25.53
N ASN A 218 23.52 4.62 25.74
CA ASN A 218 22.49 4.04 24.89
C ASN A 218 21.18 4.84 24.99
N GLU A 219 20.75 5.23 26.18
CA GLU A 219 19.53 6.01 26.39
C GLU A 219 19.62 7.41 25.74
N ASN A 220 20.75 8.11 25.89
CA ASN A 220 20.96 9.40 25.24
C ASN A 220 20.99 9.27 23.71
N SER A 221 21.67 8.25 23.19
CA SER A 221 21.73 7.98 21.75
C SER A 221 20.34 7.68 21.18
N ILE A 222 19.56 6.86 21.87
CA ILE A 222 18.16 6.56 21.49
C ILE A 222 17.34 7.85 21.45
N ALA A 223 17.40 8.67 22.50
CA ALA A 223 16.64 9.91 22.58
C ALA A 223 17.00 10.90 21.44
N LYS A 224 18.28 11.04 21.10
CA LYS A 224 18.73 11.91 20.00
C LYS A 224 18.29 11.39 18.63
N VAL A 225 18.36 10.09 18.38
CA VAL A 225 17.89 9.51 17.10
C VAL A 225 16.35 9.60 17.00
N GLU A 226 15.63 9.43 18.10
CA GLU A 226 14.17 9.66 18.13
C GLU A 226 13.81 11.12 17.83
N GLN A 227 14.58 12.08 18.36
CA GLN A 227 14.41 13.50 18.04
C GLN A 227 14.68 13.79 16.56
N LEU A 228 15.74 13.21 15.98
CA LEU A 228 16.03 13.31 14.54
C LEU A 228 14.89 12.71 13.69
N GLY A 229 14.32 11.59 14.13
CA GLY A 229 13.25 10.88 13.44
C GLY A 229 11.87 11.51 13.58
N ALA A 230 11.61 12.31 14.62
CA ALA A 230 10.27 12.84 14.90
C ALA A 230 9.69 13.72 13.77
N PRO A 231 10.44 14.65 13.16
CA PRO A 231 9.96 15.40 11.98
C PRO A 231 9.70 14.49 10.76
N LEU A 232 10.52 13.46 10.57
CA LEU A 232 10.36 12.51 9.46
C LEU A 232 9.09 11.67 9.61
N MET A 233 8.81 11.20 10.82
CA MET A 233 7.57 10.48 11.13
C MET A 233 6.33 11.36 10.89
N ARG A 234 6.38 12.64 11.30
CA ARG A 234 5.29 13.61 11.04
C ARG A 234 5.10 13.85 9.54
N THR A 235 6.19 13.99 8.80
CA THR A 235 6.14 14.16 7.33
C THR A 235 5.57 12.90 6.67
N GLY A 236 5.97 11.72 7.14
CA GLY A 236 5.44 10.43 6.67
C GLY A 236 3.93 10.27 6.91
N THR A 237 3.42 10.65 8.08
CA THR A 237 1.97 10.59 8.34
C THR A 237 1.17 11.59 7.51
N GLN A 238 1.72 12.79 7.27
CA GLN A 238 1.11 13.78 6.37
C GLN A 238 1.10 13.30 4.92
N ARG A 239 2.20 12.68 4.47
CA ARG A 239 2.33 12.06 3.15
C ARG A 239 1.27 10.99 2.93
N LEU A 240 1.14 10.05 3.87
CA LEU A 240 0.10 9.02 3.87
C LEU A 240 -1.32 9.59 3.86
N GLY A 241 -1.54 10.70 4.56
CA GLY A 241 -2.83 11.39 4.56
C GLY A 241 -3.18 11.97 3.20
N LEU A 242 -2.20 12.54 2.50
CA LEU A 242 -2.38 13.07 1.14
C LEU A 242 -2.58 11.93 0.13
N GLU A 243 -1.76 10.90 0.16
CA GLU A 243 -1.90 9.69 -0.67
C GLU A 243 -3.30 9.07 -0.50
N ASN A 244 -3.80 8.98 0.74
CA ASN A 244 -5.15 8.47 1.03
C ASN A 244 -6.30 9.34 0.50
N ARG A 245 -6.08 10.63 0.27
CA ARG A 245 -7.08 11.51 -0.34
C ARG A 245 -7.03 11.41 -1.86
N LEU A 246 -5.81 11.40 -2.41
CA LEU A 246 -5.58 11.32 -3.85
C LEU A 246 -5.93 9.94 -4.43
N LYS A 247 -5.96 8.88 -3.62
CA LYS A 247 -6.35 7.53 -4.07
C LYS A 247 -7.72 7.49 -4.76
N TYR A 248 -8.67 8.35 -4.37
CA TYR A 248 -10.00 8.37 -4.98
C TYR A 248 -10.04 9.03 -6.37
N LEU A 249 -8.99 9.78 -6.74
CA LEU A 249 -8.86 10.31 -8.10
C LEU A 249 -8.37 9.26 -9.09
N ASN A 250 -7.72 8.21 -8.60
CA ASN A 250 -7.16 7.16 -9.43
C ASN A 250 -7.84 5.81 -9.14
N PRO A 251 -8.68 5.31 -10.06
CA PRO A 251 -9.38 4.04 -9.84
C PRO A 251 -8.42 2.85 -9.71
N ALA A 252 -7.21 2.90 -10.29
CA ALA A 252 -6.20 1.87 -10.09
C ALA A 252 -5.70 1.81 -8.65
N TYR A 253 -5.49 2.97 -8.01
CA TYR A 253 -5.10 3.03 -6.60
C TYR A 253 -6.23 2.61 -5.68
N ALA A 254 -7.49 2.99 -5.98
CA ALA A 254 -8.64 2.51 -5.22
C ALA A 254 -8.76 0.97 -5.30
N PHE A 255 -8.57 0.38 -6.48
CA PHE A 255 -8.59 -1.07 -6.64
C PHE A 255 -7.42 -1.76 -5.93
N ASN A 256 -6.19 -1.28 -6.12
CA ASN A 256 -5.03 -1.83 -5.44
C ASN A 256 -5.18 -1.75 -3.91
N ALA A 257 -5.70 -0.64 -3.39
CA ALA A 257 -5.98 -0.48 -1.98
C ALA A 257 -6.96 -1.56 -1.46
N ILE A 258 -8.02 -1.90 -2.20
CA ILE A 258 -8.93 -2.99 -1.81
C ILE A 258 -8.15 -4.31 -1.62
N LEU A 259 -7.27 -4.65 -2.57
CA LEU A 259 -6.48 -5.89 -2.51
C LEU A 259 -5.52 -5.88 -1.31
N THR A 260 -4.75 -4.79 -1.14
CA THR A 260 -3.75 -4.67 -0.08
C THR A 260 -4.37 -4.51 1.31
N THR A 261 -5.48 -3.76 1.46
CA THR A 261 -6.20 -3.62 2.73
C THR A 261 -6.68 -5.00 3.18
N SER A 262 -7.29 -5.76 2.28
CA SER A 262 -7.82 -7.10 2.56
C SER A 262 -6.74 -8.12 2.85
N ALA A 263 -5.55 -7.98 2.25
CA ALA A 263 -4.38 -8.81 2.54
C ALA A 263 -3.62 -8.37 3.80
N GLY A 264 -3.94 -7.21 4.36
CA GLY A 264 -3.22 -6.64 5.51
C GLY A 264 -1.85 -6.06 5.17
N THR A 265 -1.49 -5.94 3.88
CA THR A 265 -0.16 -5.55 3.39
C THR A 265 0.02 -4.04 3.17
N GLU A 266 -0.94 -3.24 3.59
CA GLU A 266 -0.83 -1.78 3.48
C GLU A 266 0.25 -1.18 4.39
N LEU A 267 0.80 -0.06 3.93
CA LEU A 267 1.77 0.73 4.70
C LEU A 267 1.22 1.17 6.07
N SER A 268 -0.08 1.40 6.19
CA SER A 268 -0.76 1.73 7.46
C SER A 268 -0.62 0.60 8.50
N ASN A 269 -0.94 -0.64 8.11
CA ASN A 269 -0.81 -1.82 8.96
C ASN A 269 0.66 -2.10 9.30
N PHE A 270 1.58 -1.90 8.35
CA PHE A 270 3.02 -2.02 8.59
C PHE A 270 3.51 -1.01 9.64
N ILE A 271 3.04 0.23 9.58
CA ILE A 271 3.36 1.27 10.57
C ILE A 271 2.79 0.92 11.95
N ASP A 272 1.55 0.45 12.02
CA ASP A 272 0.95 0.02 13.28
C ASP A 272 1.72 -1.16 13.90
N TRP A 273 2.08 -2.15 13.10
CA TRP A 273 2.92 -3.28 13.51
C TRP A 273 4.29 -2.80 14.02
N GLN A 274 4.92 -1.87 13.30
CA GLN A 274 6.21 -1.31 13.70
C GLN A 274 6.09 -0.53 15.02
N ASN A 275 5.03 0.25 15.21
CA ASN A 275 4.79 1.00 16.44
C ASN A 275 4.51 0.06 17.62
N ALA A 276 3.69 -0.98 17.44
CA ALA A 276 3.45 -2.00 18.45
C ALA A 276 4.75 -2.71 18.85
N THR A 277 5.59 -3.05 17.87
CA THR A 277 6.91 -3.66 18.11
C THR A 277 7.82 -2.72 18.91
N LYS A 278 7.90 -1.45 18.52
CA LYS A 278 8.68 -0.42 19.25
C LYS A 278 8.23 -0.31 20.70
N GLU A 279 6.93 -0.27 20.93
CA GLU A 279 6.34 -0.14 22.27
C GLU A 279 6.64 -1.37 23.14
N THR A 280 6.44 -2.59 22.63
CA THR A 280 6.79 -3.83 23.36
C THR A 280 8.29 -3.88 23.69
N LEU A 281 9.15 -3.53 22.73
CA LEU A 281 10.60 -3.50 22.96
C LEU A 281 11.02 -2.44 23.96
N LYS A 282 10.35 -1.27 23.97
CA LYS A 282 10.57 -0.22 24.96
C LYS A 282 10.22 -0.71 26.36
N GLN A 283 9.06 -1.34 26.54
CA GLN A 283 8.65 -1.90 27.83
C GLN A 283 9.60 -3.00 28.33
N ASN A 284 10.03 -3.90 27.42
CA ASN A 284 11.03 -4.91 27.74
C ASN A 284 12.36 -4.28 28.17
N ARG A 285 12.83 -3.25 27.44
CA ARG A 285 14.05 -2.52 27.77
C ARG A 285 13.95 -1.87 29.13
N GLU A 286 12.85 -1.20 29.44
CA GLU A 286 12.62 -0.53 30.72
C GLU A 286 12.66 -1.53 31.88
N LEU A 287 12.02 -2.69 31.74
CA LEU A 287 12.01 -3.73 32.78
C LEU A 287 13.42 -4.29 33.04
N VAL A 288 14.13 -4.68 31.98
CA VAL A 288 15.51 -5.21 32.07
C VAL A 288 16.45 -4.15 32.67
N THR A 289 16.32 -2.92 32.22
CA THR A 289 17.09 -1.77 32.71
C THR A 289 16.86 -1.54 34.19
N GLN A 290 15.61 -1.52 34.65
CA GLN A 290 15.30 -1.29 36.06
C GLN A 290 15.91 -2.37 36.97
N ILE A 291 15.88 -3.64 36.55
CA ILE A 291 16.49 -4.75 37.29
C ILE A 291 18.01 -4.61 37.33
N GLY A 292 18.63 -4.31 36.18
CA GLY A 292 20.07 -4.12 36.06
C GLY A 292 20.59 -2.93 36.88
N LEU A 293 19.89 -1.79 36.83
CA LEU A 293 20.23 -0.61 37.63
C LEU A 293 20.06 -0.86 39.13
N ALA A 294 19.06 -1.66 39.54
CA ALA A 294 18.90 -2.07 40.94
C ALA A 294 19.97 -3.07 41.42
N GLY A 295 20.93 -3.46 40.57
CA GLY A 295 21.99 -4.42 40.91
C GLY A 295 21.49 -5.86 41.10
N LYS A 296 20.28 -6.17 40.61
CA LYS A 296 19.68 -7.50 40.72
C LYS A 296 20.03 -8.34 39.49
N THR A 297 20.22 -9.64 39.69
CA THR A 297 20.35 -10.60 38.58
C THR A 297 18.99 -10.80 37.92
N PHE A 298 18.95 -10.81 36.59
CA PHE A 298 17.75 -11.15 35.82
C PHE A 298 17.47 -12.66 35.93
N LYS A 299 16.32 -13.07 36.47
CA LYS A 299 15.94 -14.49 36.63
C LYS A 299 14.73 -14.84 35.78
N LYS A 300 14.36 -16.13 35.81
CA LYS A 300 13.21 -16.68 35.08
C LYS A 300 11.90 -15.95 35.42
N ALA A 301 11.68 -15.60 36.69
CA ALA A 301 10.45 -14.93 37.11
C ALA A 301 10.28 -13.53 36.48
N GLU A 302 11.38 -12.83 36.21
CA GLU A 302 11.35 -11.54 35.50
C GLU A 302 11.22 -11.71 33.99
N PHE A 303 11.81 -12.76 33.42
CA PHE A 303 11.61 -13.13 32.02
C PHE A 303 10.14 -13.41 31.70
N GLU A 304 9.45 -14.16 32.57
CA GLU A 304 8.02 -14.47 32.42
C GLU A 304 7.11 -13.24 32.57
N ARG A 305 7.62 -12.13 33.11
CA ARG A 305 6.91 -10.85 33.22
C ARG A 305 7.12 -9.93 32.02
N LEU A 306 8.02 -10.27 31.10
CA LEU A 306 8.25 -9.45 29.92
C LEU A 306 6.98 -9.42 29.06
N PRO A 307 6.50 -8.23 28.66
CA PRO A 307 5.39 -8.15 27.72
C PRO A 307 5.72 -8.89 26.43
N THR A 308 4.80 -9.76 26.04
CA THR A 308 4.85 -10.44 24.75
C THR A 308 4.25 -9.55 23.67
N PHE A 309 4.86 -9.59 22.49
CA PHE A 309 4.34 -8.86 21.34
C PHE A 309 2.94 -9.34 20.99
N LYS A 310 2.02 -8.39 20.80
CA LYS A 310 0.68 -8.63 20.30
C LYS A 310 0.50 -7.86 19.00
N ALA A 311 0.21 -8.58 17.93
CA ALA A 311 -0.04 -7.96 16.63
C ALA A 311 -1.28 -7.05 16.72
N PRO A 312 -1.21 -5.80 16.23
CA PRO A 312 -2.38 -4.95 16.16
C PRO A 312 -3.40 -5.55 15.17
N PRO A 313 -4.71 -5.34 15.40
CA PRO A 313 -5.73 -5.82 14.48
C PRO A 313 -5.59 -5.14 13.11
N LEU A 314 -5.80 -5.90 12.04
CA LEU A 314 -5.78 -5.37 10.68
C LEU A 314 -6.91 -4.36 10.48
N LYS A 315 -6.57 -3.19 9.93
CA LYS A 315 -7.56 -2.17 9.57
C LYS A 315 -8.20 -2.54 8.23
N ALA A 316 -9.31 -3.29 8.27
CA ALA A 316 -9.99 -3.78 7.06
C ALA A 316 -11.11 -2.86 6.54
N GLN A 317 -10.83 -1.58 6.28
CA GLN A 317 -11.83 -0.64 5.74
C GLN A 317 -11.74 -0.47 4.22
N VAL A 318 -12.40 -1.37 3.49
CA VAL A 318 -12.46 -1.34 2.01
C VAL A 318 -13.67 -0.57 1.45
N GLY A 319 -14.68 -0.28 2.28
CA GLY A 319 -15.96 0.25 1.83
C GLY A 319 -15.87 1.56 1.04
N GLY A 320 -15.02 2.49 1.48
CA GLY A 320 -14.80 3.76 0.76
C GLY A 320 -14.22 3.56 -0.65
N ASN A 321 -13.28 2.64 -0.79
CA ASN A 321 -12.66 2.34 -2.09
C ASN A 321 -13.65 1.62 -3.03
N LEU A 322 -14.44 0.68 -2.50
CA LEU A 322 -15.49 -0.01 -3.26
C LEU A 322 -16.57 0.97 -3.74
N LEU A 323 -17.01 1.89 -2.89
CA LEU A 323 -17.97 2.93 -3.27
C LEU A 323 -17.41 3.84 -4.36
N CYS A 324 -16.14 4.26 -4.24
CA CYS A 324 -15.50 5.08 -5.26
C CYS A 324 -15.47 4.39 -6.63
N LEU A 325 -15.03 3.12 -6.68
CA LEU A 325 -15.03 2.34 -7.92
C LEU A 325 -16.45 2.13 -8.47
N GLY A 326 -17.40 1.81 -7.60
CA GLY A 326 -18.80 1.62 -7.98
C GLY A 326 -19.42 2.88 -8.57
N ILE A 327 -19.14 4.06 -8.01
CA ILE A 327 -19.61 5.35 -8.54
C ILE A 327 -18.96 5.64 -9.90
N LEU A 328 -17.65 5.49 -10.04
CA LEU A 328 -16.95 5.71 -11.32
C LEU A 328 -17.47 4.77 -12.41
N ALA A 329 -17.63 3.49 -12.08
CA ALA A 329 -18.22 2.50 -12.98
C ALA A 329 -19.67 2.88 -13.36
N GLY A 330 -20.50 3.25 -12.39
CA GLY A 330 -21.88 3.65 -12.63
C GLY A 330 -22.01 4.88 -13.55
N LEU A 331 -21.21 5.92 -13.28
CA LEU A 331 -21.16 7.13 -14.12
C LEU A 331 -20.71 6.80 -15.55
N LEU A 332 -19.72 5.92 -15.70
CA LEU A 332 -19.25 5.48 -17.01
C LEU A 332 -20.32 4.70 -17.77
N TRP A 333 -21.06 3.79 -17.11
CA TRP A 333 -22.14 3.06 -17.75
C TRP A 333 -23.35 3.94 -18.10
N LEU A 334 -23.60 5.01 -17.34
CA LEU A 334 -24.56 6.05 -17.75
C LEU A 334 -24.10 6.76 -19.04
N LEU A 335 -22.81 7.07 -19.16
CA LEU A 335 -22.23 7.64 -20.39
C LEU A 335 -22.33 6.67 -21.58
N VAL A 336 -22.05 5.38 -21.36
CA VAL A 336 -22.23 4.32 -22.37
C VAL A 336 -23.69 4.28 -22.84
N TRP A 337 -24.63 4.25 -21.90
CA TRP A 337 -26.06 4.20 -22.21
C TRP A 337 -26.50 5.40 -23.04
N TRP A 338 -26.11 6.62 -22.63
CA TRP A 338 -26.42 7.85 -23.33
C TRP A 338 -25.81 7.88 -24.74
N SER A 339 -24.54 7.51 -24.87
CA SER A 339 -23.85 7.44 -26.16
C SER A 339 -24.46 6.39 -27.10
N ALA A 340 -24.85 5.23 -26.57
CA ALA A 340 -25.50 4.18 -27.34
C ALA A 340 -26.90 4.59 -27.82
N GLN A 341 -27.64 5.39 -27.04
CA GLN A 341 -28.94 5.93 -27.46
C GLN A 341 -28.80 6.95 -28.60
N ARG A 342 -27.84 7.88 -28.50
CA ARG A 342 -27.62 8.89 -29.54
C ARG A 342 -27.34 8.26 -30.90
N ASN A 343 -26.49 7.24 -30.94
CA ASN A 343 -26.12 6.59 -32.20
C ASN A 343 -27.22 5.69 -32.77
N ALA A 344 -28.23 5.34 -31.97
CA ALA A 344 -29.44 4.67 -32.45
C ALA A 344 -30.45 5.64 -33.07
N ALA A 345 -30.32 6.95 -32.87
CA ALA A 345 -31.20 7.97 -33.43
C ALA A 345 -30.67 8.58 -34.75
N GLU A 346 -29.39 8.34 -35.08
CA GLU A 346 -28.73 8.83 -36.31
C GLU A 346 -28.77 7.81 -37.47
N VAL A 347 -29.39 6.63 -37.27
CA VAL A 347 -29.58 5.55 -38.26
C VAL A 347 -31.07 5.28 -38.41
#